data_AF-A0A534NJU3-F1
#
_entry.id   AF-A0A534NJU3-F1
#
_cell.length_a   1.000
_cell.length_b   1.000
_cell.length_c   1.000
_cell.angle_alpha   90.00
_cell.angle_beta   90.00
_cell.angle_gamma   90.00
#
_symmetry.space_group_name_H-M   'P 1'
#
loop_
_entity.id
_entity.type
_entity.pdbx_description
1 polymer ?
#
loop_
_entity_poly.entity_id
_entity_poly.type
_entity_poly.pdbx_seq_one_letter_code
_entity_poly.pdbx_strand_id
1 'polypeptide(L)'
;MHYVKTNKEGALKVLKQHIQVNDPEAVMGTYEFFAKRLPRVPRTEVEGVKNILGEIGAAQRDPADFFDMSLIDEIEREGFIQKLYGP
;
A
#
# COMPACT_ATOMS: atom_id res chain seq x y z
N MET A 1 -5.16 1.32 -4.00
CA MET A 1 -4.15 2.22 -4.63
C MET A 1 -4.48 2.45 -6.11
N HIS A 2 -5.49 3.25 -6.42
CA HIS A 2 -5.98 3.44 -7.80
C HIS A 2 -5.24 4.56 -8.53
N TYR A 3 -5.17 5.75 -7.93
CA TYR A 3 -4.59 6.95 -8.54
C TYR A 3 -3.16 6.74 -9.07
N VAL A 4 -2.28 6.13 -8.27
CA VAL A 4 -0.90 5.82 -8.67
C VAL A 4 -0.81 4.89 -9.89
N LYS A 5 -1.83 4.06 -10.12
CA LYS A 5 -1.88 3.12 -11.26
C LYS A 5 -2.48 3.74 -12.50
N THR A 6 -3.38 4.73 -12.35
CA THR A 6 -4.15 5.30 -13.47
C THR A 6 -3.74 6.72 -13.85
N ASN A 7 -2.93 7.40 -13.03
CA ASN A 7 -2.43 8.74 -13.32
C ASN A 7 -0.92 8.84 -13.04
N LYS A 8 -0.11 8.44 -14.03
CA LYS A 8 1.36 8.46 -13.94
C LYS A 8 1.91 9.85 -13.65
N GLU A 9 1.46 10.86 -14.40
CA GLU A 9 1.98 12.23 -14.27
C GLU A 9 1.68 12.84 -12.91
N GLY A 10 0.43 12.68 -12.44
CA GLY A 10 0.03 13.13 -11.11
C GLY A 10 0.80 12.42 -10.01
N ALA A 11 0.98 11.10 -10.12
CA ALA A 11 1.77 10.33 -9.16
C ALA A 11 3.24 10.78 -9.12
N LEU A 12 3.87 11.01 -10.27
CA LEU A 12 5.24 11.52 -10.35
C LEU A 12 5.38 12.91 -9.74
N LYS A 13 4.39 13.79 -9.95
CA LYS A 13 4.36 15.12 -9.32
C LYS A 13 4.29 15.01 -7.80
N VAL A 14 3.39 14.18 -7.27
CA VAL A 14 3.26 13.92 -5.83
C VAL A 14 4.56 13.34 -5.26
N LEU A 15 5.14 12.34 -5.94
CA LEU A 15 6.42 11.76 -5.53
C LEU A 15 7.49 12.84 -5.44
N LYS A 16 7.74 13.61 -6.51
CA LYS A 16 8.73 14.70 -6.52
C LYS A 16 8.53 15.75 -5.43
N GLN A 17 7.28 16.00 -5.02
CA GLN A 17 6.95 16.98 -3.97
C GLN A 17 7.22 16.45 -2.56
N HIS A 18 7.06 15.15 -2.33
CA HIS A 18 7.05 14.58 -0.97
C HIS A 18 8.22 13.66 -0.66
N ILE A 19 8.78 12.98 -1.66
CA ILE A 19 10.01 12.23 -1.49
C ILE A 19 11.16 13.22 -1.63
N GLN A 20 12.06 13.29 -0.65
CA GLN A 20 13.22 14.20 -0.64
C GLN A 20 14.31 13.75 -1.62
N VAL A 21 13.91 13.29 -2.81
CA VAL A 21 14.75 12.81 -3.90
C VAL A 21 14.51 13.71 -5.11
N ASN A 22 15.54 14.43 -5.52
CA ASN A 22 15.45 15.38 -6.63
C ASN A 22 15.92 14.80 -7.98
N ASP A 23 16.52 13.61 -7.95
CA ASP A 23 16.97 12.91 -9.16
C ASP A 23 15.75 12.39 -9.96
N PRO A 24 15.52 12.86 -11.19
CA PRO A 24 14.40 12.44 -12.02
C PRO A 24 14.37 10.93 -12.29
N GLU A 25 15.54 10.30 -12.43
CA GLU A 25 15.61 8.85 -12.70
C GLU A 25 15.18 8.05 -11.47
N ALA A 26 15.68 8.41 -10.28
CA ALA A 26 15.25 7.78 -9.03
C ALA A 26 13.74 7.95 -8.76
N VAL A 27 13.16 9.12 -9.06
CA VAL A 27 11.71 9.35 -8.91
C VAL A 27 10.92 8.45 -9.87
N MET A 28 11.36 8.34 -11.13
CA MET A 28 10.74 7.47 -12.12
C MET A 28 10.83 5.99 -11.71
N GLY A 29 12.02 5.55 -11.29
CA GLY A 29 12.25 4.18 -10.82
C GLY A 29 11.37 3.82 -9.63
N THR A 30 11.20 4.76 -8.69
CA THR A 30 10.28 4.62 -7.54
C THR A 30 8.84 4.40 -8.02
N TYR A 31 8.37 5.26 -8.93
CA TYR A 31 7.03 5.10 -9.50
C TYR A 31 6.85 3.74 -10.16
N GLU A 32 7.78 3.34 -11.04
CA GLU A 32 7.69 2.08 -11.78
C GLU A 32 7.74 0.85 -10.86
N PHE A 33 8.51 0.94 -9.78
CA PHE A 33 8.59 -0.10 -8.77
C PHE A 33 7.24 -0.30 -8.07
N PHE A 34 6.65 0.78 -7.55
CA PHE A 34 5.45 0.71 -6.72
C PHE A 34 4.16 0.56 -7.53
N ALA A 35 4.01 1.23 -8.67
CA ALA A 35 2.77 1.19 -9.47
C ALA A 35 2.38 -0.26 -9.83
N LYS A 36 3.37 -1.12 -10.11
CA LYS A 36 3.17 -2.54 -10.44
C LYS A 36 2.87 -3.41 -9.21
N ARG A 37 3.47 -3.10 -8.05
CA ARG A 37 3.46 -3.96 -6.86
C ARG A 37 2.35 -3.65 -5.86
N LEU A 38 1.86 -2.42 -5.84
CA LEU A 38 0.82 -2.03 -4.90
C LEU A 38 -0.46 -2.82 -5.16
N PRO A 39 -1.08 -3.40 -4.12
CA PRO A 39 -2.32 -4.14 -4.30
C PRO A 39 -3.49 -3.20 -4.63
N ARG A 40 -4.55 -3.74 -5.23
CA ARG A 40 -5.79 -2.99 -5.47
C ARG A 40 -6.42 -2.59 -4.14
N VAL A 41 -6.58 -3.58 -3.25
CA VAL A 41 -7.05 -3.43 -1.87
C VAL A 41 -5.86 -3.47 -0.91
N PRO A 42 -5.66 -2.46 -0.05
CA PRO A 42 -4.54 -2.42 0.87
C PRO A 42 -4.80 -3.33 2.09
N ARG A 43 -4.69 -4.64 1.92
CA ARG A 43 -4.77 -5.60 3.03
C ARG A 43 -3.41 -5.86 3.65
N THR A 44 -3.36 -5.91 4.98
CA THR A 44 -2.18 -6.32 5.75
C THR A 44 -1.96 -7.83 5.59
N GLU A 45 -0.70 -8.23 5.45
CA GLU A 45 -0.29 -9.63 5.37
C GLU A 45 0.14 -10.08 6.77
N VAL A 46 -0.59 -11.03 7.35
CA VAL A 46 -0.45 -11.41 8.77
C VAL A 46 0.88 -12.12 9.03
N GLU A 47 1.39 -12.91 8.08
CA GLU A 47 2.68 -13.59 8.23
C GLU A 47 3.83 -12.58 8.28
N GLY A 48 3.74 -11.48 7.53
CA GLY A 48 4.69 -10.38 7.59
C GLY A 48 4.76 -9.75 8.97
N VAL A 49 3.60 -9.54 9.61
CA VAL A 49 3.55 -9.05 11.00
C VAL A 49 4.15 -10.07 11.95
N LYS A 50 3.83 -11.36 11.82
CA LYS A 50 4.43 -12.45 12.62
C LYS A 50 5.96 -12.48 12.48
N ASN A 51 6.47 -12.35 11.27
CA ASN A 51 7.90 -12.37 10.99
C ASN A 51 8.61 -11.21 11.67
N ILE A 52 8.07 -9.99 11.55
CA ILE A 52 8.61 -8.80 12.22
C ILE A 52 8.58 -8.98 13.74
N LEU A 53 7.47 -9.49 14.31
CA LEU A 53 7.38 -9.78 15.75
C LEU A 53 8.43 -10.80 16.20
N GLY A 54 8.71 -11.82 15.38
CA GLY A 54 9.80 -12.76 15.60
C GLY A 54 11.17 -12.09 15.65
N GLU A 55 11.48 -11.25 14.66
CA GLU A 55 12.76 -10.56 14.52
C GLU A 55 13.07 -9.61 15.70
N ILE A 56 12.04 -8.98 16.27
CA ILE A 56 12.20 -8.04 17.40
C ILE A 56 12.07 -8.71 18.79
N GLY A 57 11.96 -10.04 18.85
CA GLY A 57 11.84 -10.78 20.12
C GLY A 57 10.48 -10.68 20.80
N ALA A 58 9.41 -10.45 20.02
CA ALA A 58 8.03 -10.28 20.48
C ALA A 58 7.07 -11.34 19.91
N ALA A 59 7.57 -12.53 19.53
CA ALA A 59 6.80 -13.61 18.90
C ALA A 59 5.58 -14.10 19.69
N GLN A 60 5.53 -13.84 21.00
CA GLN A 60 4.42 -14.16 21.89
C GLN A 60 3.21 -13.21 21.75
N ARG A 61 3.37 -12.07 21.08
CA ARG A 61 2.29 -11.10 20.86
C ARG A 61 1.39 -11.58 19.73
N ASP A 62 0.09 -11.33 19.85
CA ASP A 62 -0.85 -11.61 18.77
C ASP A 62 -0.63 -10.58 17.64
N PRO A 63 -0.38 -11.00 16.38
CA PRO A 63 -0.30 -10.10 15.24
C PRO A 63 -1.53 -9.21 15.08
N ALA A 64 -2.72 -9.70 15.44
CA ALA A 64 -3.97 -8.96 15.31
C ALA A 64 -4.02 -7.70 16.21
N ASP A 65 -3.17 -7.61 17.24
CA ASP A 65 -3.05 -6.41 18.07
C ASP A 65 -2.45 -5.20 17.32
N PHE A 66 -1.86 -5.41 16.14
CA PHE A 66 -1.07 -4.39 15.44
C PHE A 66 -1.72 -3.84 14.17
N PHE A 67 -2.90 -4.31 13.78
CA PHE A 67 -3.63 -3.81 12.63
C PHE A 67 -5.13 -3.94 12.83
N ASP A 68 -5.88 -2.99 12.29
CA ASP A 68 -7.33 -3.03 12.20
C ASP A 68 -7.74 -2.97 10.72
N MET A 69 -8.48 -3.99 10.28
CA MET A 69 -8.96 -4.11 8.90
C MET A 69 -10.45 -3.80 8.75
N SER A 70 -11.15 -3.44 9.83
CA SER A 70 -12.60 -3.21 9.84
C SER A 70 -13.05 -2.17 8.82
N LEU A 71 -12.30 -1.08 8.66
CA LEU A 71 -12.58 -0.05 7.65
C LEU A 71 -12.44 -0.59 6.22
N ILE A 72 -11.43 -1.42 5.96
CA ILE A 72 -11.23 -2.02 4.63
C ILE A 72 -12.33 -3.05 4.35
N ASP A 73 -12.71 -3.85 5.35
CA ASP A 73 -13.81 -4.79 5.26
C ASP A 73 -15.14 -4.09 4.95
N GLU A 74 -15.39 -2.92 5.56
CA GLU A 74 -16.56 -2.09 5.26
C GLU A 74 -16.53 -1.55 3.82
N ILE A 75 -15.41 -0.97 3.38
CA ILE A 75 -15.23 -0.47 2.01
C ILE A 75 -15.47 -1.58 0.97
N GLU A 76 -15.01 -2.80 1.25
CA GLU A 76 -15.26 -3.95 0.38
C GLU A 76 -16.71 -4.40 0.42
N ARG A 77 -17.32 -4.48 1.61
CA ARG A 77 -18.73 -4.86 1.81
C ARG A 77 -19.69 -3.92 1.08
N GLU A 78 -19.39 -2.63 1.04
CA GLU A 78 -20.20 -1.61 0.34
C GLU A 78 -20.05 -1.63 -1.20
N GLY A 79 -19.15 -2.47 -1.71
CA GLY A 79 -18.91 -2.60 -3.14
C GLY A 79 -18.08 -1.44 -3.74
N PHE A 80 -17.41 -0.64 -2.90
CA PHE A 80 -16.65 0.53 -3.36
C PHE A 80 -15.48 0.12 -4.26
N ILE A 81 -14.78 -0.98 -3.92
CA ILE A 81 -13.64 -1.47 -4.70
C ILE A 81 -14.04 -1.85 -6.12
N GLN A 82 -15.18 -2.53 -6.31
CA GLN A 82 -15.68 -2.93 -7.62
C GLN A 82 -16.09 -1.69 -8.45
N LYS A 83 -16.73 -0.70 -7.81
CA LYS A 83 -17.06 0.57 -8.48
C LYS A 83 -15.80 1.35 -8.90
N LEU A 84 -14.75 1.32 -8.08
CA LEU A 84 -13.51 2.05 -8.32
C LEU A 84 -12.65 1.42 -9.43
N TYR A 85 -12.62 0.09 -9.52
CA TYR A 85 -11.75 -0.63 -10.47
C TYR A 85 -12.48 -1.17 -11.71
N GLY A 86 -13.81 -1.12 -11.74
CA GLY A 86 -14.61 -1.82 -12.73
C GLY A 86 -14.68 -3.34 -12.44
N PRO A 87 -15.53 -4.07 -13.18
CA PRO A 87 -15.56 -5.54 -13.14
C PRO A 87 -14.23 -6.17 -13.59
#